data_AF-A5GBU1-F1
#
_entry.id   AF-A5GBU1-F1
#
_cell.length_a   1.000
_cell.length_b   1.000
_cell.length_c   1.000
_cell.angle_alpha   90.00
_cell.angle_beta   90.00
_cell.angle_gamma   90.00
#
_symmetry.space_group_name_H-M   'P 1'
#
loop_
_entity.id
_entity.type
_entity.pdbx_description
1 polymer ?
#
loop_
_entity_poly.entity_id
_entity_poly.type
_entity_poly.pdbx_seq_one_letter_code
_entity_poly.pdbx_strand_id
1 'polypeptide(L)'
;MSADDQSAQLAAALGVPFFSTGLYMPEYREARIGQWKLTRTGFCLDHGYYSGLCGVSGMPVLMRTSNGVRANGQDWETWMSLSPHEIESQELGCRYAVGHTGVMGLGMGWVAVNIALNSAVHKVTVIERDPEVIDLFGQSRALDGLPAEIAGKIRIIRADALEWQPDETVDFLYADIWRCLEEPQTLDNVRRMQANVRADVIYFWGQELTIHTLAAKKPETCAEREWAAAVRSCVADTIALPLLLPEDFDYPGMVAEVVRRRRERNAASTAKEASAESNHISAPSP
;
A
#
# COMPACT_ATOMS: atom_id res chain seq x y z
N MET A 1 0.15 -31.37 5.92
CA MET A 1 0.69 -30.40 4.96
C MET A 1 -0.28 -29.24 4.95
N SER A 2 0.16 -28.05 5.34
CA SER A 2 -0.68 -26.85 5.39
C SER A 2 -1.04 -26.38 3.96
N ALA A 3 -2.03 -25.50 3.82
CA ALA A 3 -2.35 -24.87 2.53
C ALA A 3 -1.18 -24.01 2.01
N ASP A 4 -0.38 -23.46 2.92
CA ASP A 4 0.81 -22.67 2.60
C ASP A 4 1.94 -23.56 2.08
N ASP A 5 2.13 -24.76 2.66
CA ASP A 5 3.11 -25.73 2.17
C ASP A 5 2.83 -26.14 0.71
N GLN A 6 1.55 -26.33 0.37
CA GLN A 6 1.12 -26.64 -1.00
C GLN A 6 1.37 -25.47 -1.96
N SER A 7 1.08 -24.25 -1.52
CA SER A 7 1.26 -23.03 -2.31
C SER A 7 2.74 -22.74 -2.58
N ALA A 8 3.60 -22.97 -1.57
CA ALA A 8 5.05 -22.83 -1.71
C ALA A 8 5.64 -23.87 -2.68
N GLN A 9 5.17 -25.12 -2.66
CA GLN A 9 5.55 -26.14 -3.63
C GLN A 9 5.14 -25.76 -5.06
N LEU A 10 3.95 -25.18 -5.22
CA LEU A 10 3.48 -24.71 -6.53
C LEU A 10 4.35 -23.55 -7.06
N ALA A 11 4.70 -22.58 -6.22
CA ALA A 11 5.62 -21.51 -6.59
C ALA A 11 7.00 -22.07 -7.01
N ALA A 12 7.54 -23.02 -6.25
CA ALA A 12 8.80 -23.70 -6.59
C ALA A 12 8.73 -24.44 -7.93
N ALA A 13 7.62 -25.13 -8.21
CA ALA A 13 7.38 -25.80 -9.49
C ALA A 13 7.31 -24.82 -10.68
N LEU A 14 6.86 -23.59 -10.43
CA LEU A 14 6.83 -22.50 -11.42
C LEU A 14 8.16 -21.73 -11.51
N GLY A 15 9.16 -22.07 -10.70
CA GLY A 15 10.47 -21.40 -10.70
C GLY A 15 10.44 -19.97 -10.16
N VAL A 16 9.45 -19.63 -9.33
CA VAL A 16 9.31 -18.30 -8.71
C VAL A 16 9.40 -18.39 -7.18
N PRO A 17 9.89 -17.34 -6.50
CA PRO A 17 9.84 -17.30 -5.04
C PRO A 17 8.40 -17.27 -4.53
N PHE A 18 8.15 -17.87 -3.38
CA PHE A 18 6.88 -17.68 -2.65
C PHE A 18 7.00 -16.43 -1.77
N PHE A 19 6.04 -15.51 -1.89
CA PHE A 19 6.07 -14.24 -1.17
C PHE A 19 6.02 -14.47 0.33
N SER A 20 6.84 -13.71 1.06
CA SER A 20 6.81 -13.65 2.52
C SER A 20 7.18 -12.25 2.97
N THR A 21 6.64 -11.82 4.10
CA THR A 21 6.94 -10.54 4.74
C THR A 21 7.29 -10.76 6.21
N GLY A 22 8.18 -9.91 6.74
CA GLY A 22 8.47 -9.88 8.18
C GLY A 22 7.41 -9.13 9.00
N LEU A 23 6.44 -8.50 8.35
CA LEU A 23 5.33 -7.80 8.99
C LEU A 23 4.21 -8.76 9.37
N TYR A 24 3.44 -8.40 10.39
CA TYR A 24 2.32 -9.20 10.85
C TYR A 24 1.22 -9.25 9.80
N MET A 25 0.70 -10.45 9.54
CA MET A 25 -0.42 -10.67 8.63
C MET A 25 -1.64 -11.15 9.42
N PRO A 26 -2.68 -10.31 9.60
CA PRO A 26 -3.88 -10.71 10.33
C PRO A 26 -4.62 -11.87 9.66
N GLU A 27 -5.19 -12.74 10.48
CA GLU A 27 -6.15 -13.74 10.04
C GLU A 27 -7.54 -13.10 9.82
N TYR A 28 -7.65 -12.25 8.81
CA TYR A 28 -8.91 -11.68 8.37
C TYR A 28 -9.99 -12.75 8.17
N ARG A 29 -11.12 -12.55 8.85
CA ARG A 29 -12.37 -13.25 8.63
C ARG A 29 -13.12 -12.62 7.47
N GLU A 30 -13.63 -13.45 6.56
CA GLU A 30 -14.51 -12.95 5.50
C GLU A 30 -15.76 -12.29 6.09
N ALA A 31 -16.07 -11.10 5.59
CA ALA A 31 -17.16 -10.28 6.10
C ALA A 31 -17.71 -9.39 4.99
N ARG A 32 -18.95 -8.93 5.17
CA ARG A 32 -19.61 -8.01 4.24
C ARG A 32 -20.43 -7.00 5.04
N ILE A 33 -20.21 -5.72 4.77
CA ILE A 33 -20.97 -4.61 5.34
C ILE A 33 -21.34 -3.66 4.21
N GLY A 34 -22.65 -3.47 4.01
CA GLY A 34 -23.18 -2.59 2.96
C GLY A 34 -22.59 -2.87 1.58
N GLN A 35 -21.86 -1.89 1.05
CA GLN A 35 -21.21 -1.95 -0.28
C GLN A 35 -19.84 -2.64 -0.27
N TRP A 36 -19.33 -3.03 0.90
CA TRP A 36 -17.98 -3.56 1.10
C TRP A 36 -17.99 -5.05 1.42
N LYS A 37 -16.97 -5.76 0.90
CA LYS A 37 -16.72 -7.18 1.17
C LYS A 37 -15.24 -7.41 1.38
N LEU A 38 -14.89 -8.12 2.45
CA LEU A 38 -13.57 -8.66 2.69
C LEU A 38 -13.56 -10.16 2.36
N THR A 39 -12.63 -10.58 1.52
CA THR A 39 -12.50 -11.97 1.04
C THR A 39 -11.02 -12.33 0.86
N ARG A 40 -10.73 -13.57 0.46
CA ARG A 40 -9.36 -13.99 0.12
C ARG A 40 -9.27 -14.57 -1.29
N THR A 41 -8.14 -14.38 -1.94
CA THR A 41 -7.84 -15.08 -3.20
C THR A 41 -7.31 -16.48 -2.94
N GLY A 42 -7.35 -17.33 -3.96
CA GLY A 42 -6.52 -18.53 -4.02
C GLY A 42 -5.07 -18.20 -4.38
N PHE A 43 -4.32 -19.22 -4.80
CA PHE A 43 -2.97 -19.04 -5.33
C PHE A 43 -2.99 -18.22 -6.62
N CYS A 44 -2.11 -17.23 -6.72
CA CYS A 44 -1.85 -16.48 -7.95
C CYS A 44 -0.38 -16.07 -8.05
N LEU A 45 0.02 -15.67 -9.25
CA LEU A 45 1.29 -15.00 -9.50
C LEU A 45 1.07 -13.49 -9.40
N ASP A 46 1.97 -12.80 -8.72
CA ASP A 46 1.94 -11.35 -8.58
C ASP A 46 3.35 -10.77 -8.54
N HIS A 47 3.48 -9.44 -8.54
CA HIS A 47 4.75 -8.73 -8.48
C HIS A 47 4.87 -7.94 -7.19
N GLY A 48 5.98 -8.12 -6.48
CA GLY A 48 6.40 -7.19 -5.43
C GLY A 48 6.59 -5.77 -5.98
N TYR A 49 6.56 -4.79 -5.07
CA TYR A 49 6.89 -3.40 -5.37
C TYR A 49 8.36 -3.26 -5.78
N TYR A 50 9.25 -4.00 -5.10
CA TYR A 50 10.67 -4.10 -5.44
C TYR A 50 11.17 -5.53 -5.61
N SER A 51 10.49 -6.56 -5.10
CA SER A 51 10.99 -7.96 -5.13
C SER A 51 10.74 -8.75 -6.42
N GLY A 52 9.97 -8.19 -7.38
CA GLY A 52 9.71 -8.83 -8.68
C GLY A 52 8.62 -9.91 -8.64
N LEU A 53 8.59 -10.81 -9.63
CA LEU A 53 7.55 -11.83 -9.77
C LEU A 53 7.64 -12.88 -8.66
N CYS A 54 6.52 -13.21 -8.03
CA CYS A 54 6.42 -14.19 -6.95
C CYS A 54 5.06 -14.91 -6.98
N GLY A 55 5.00 -16.08 -6.32
CA GLY A 55 3.75 -16.75 -6.00
C GLY A 55 3.20 -16.26 -4.67
N VAL A 56 1.88 -16.04 -4.59
CA VAL A 56 1.17 -15.63 -3.36
C VAL A 56 -0.12 -16.44 -3.25
N SER A 57 -0.59 -16.66 -2.02
CA SER A 57 -1.84 -17.40 -1.75
C SER A 57 -2.58 -16.79 -0.58
N GLY A 58 -3.90 -16.97 -0.54
CA GLY A 58 -4.72 -16.53 0.59
C GLY A 58 -4.78 -15.02 0.80
N MET A 59 -4.43 -14.23 -0.22
CA MET A 59 -4.29 -12.78 -0.16
C MET A 59 -5.63 -12.13 0.23
N PRO A 60 -5.69 -11.36 1.33
CA PRO A 60 -6.85 -10.57 1.68
C PRO A 60 -7.16 -9.52 0.61
N VAL A 61 -8.43 -9.40 0.25
CA VAL A 61 -8.94 -8.44 -0.74
C VAL A 61 -10.17 -7.74 -0.18
N LEU A 62 -10.12 -6.41 -0.21
CA LEU A 62 -11.27 -5.55 0.05
C LEU A 62 -11.92 -5.19 -1.29
N MET A 63 -13.17 -5.57 -1.45
CA MET A 63 -13.97 -5.34 -2.65
C MET A 63 -15.10 -4.36 -2.36
N ARG A 64 -15.49 -3.61 -3.40
CA ARG A 64 -16.63 -2.70 -3.39
C ARG A 64 -17.58 -3.01 -4.54
N THR A 65 -18.88 -2.87 -4.32
CA THR A 65 -19.88 -3.02 -5.39
C THR A 65 -19.81 -1.82 -6.34
N SER A 66 -19.76 -2.05 -7.65
CA SER A 66 -19.85 -0.97 -8.64
C SER A 66 -21.28 -0.40 -8.70
N ASN A 67 -21.38 0.94 -8.78
CA ASN A 67 -22.62 1.70 -9.01
C ASN A 67 -23.79 1.57 -8.01
N GLY A 68 -23.55 1.14 -6.76
CA GLY A 68 -24.54 1.27 -5.67
C GLY A 68 -25.83 0.46 -5.83
N VAL A 69 -25.92 -0.44 -6.82
CA VAL A 69 -27.10 -1.28 -7.04
C VAL A 69 -27.13 -2.40 -6.00
N ARG A 70 -27.98 -2.22 -4.99
CA ARG A 70 -28.30 -3.20 -3.96
C ARG A 70 -29.47 -4.10 -4.41
N ALA A 71 -29.26 -4.96 -5.41
CA ALA A 71 -30.08 -6.16 -5.63
C ALA A 71 -29.53 -7.03 -6.79
N ASN A 72 -29.27 -8.30 -6.48
CA ASN A 72 -29.41 -9.45 -7.39
C ASN A 72 -28.44 -9.60 -8.59
N GLY A 73 -27.19 -9.15 -8.48
CA GLY A 73 -26.16 -9.40 -9.51
C GLY A 73 -25.02 -8.41 -9.41
N GLN A 74 -24.26 -8.48 -8.32
CA GLN A 74 -23.27 -7.45 -7.99
C GLN A 74 -21.93 -7.72 -8.67
N ASP A 75 -21.55 -6.84 -9.58
CA ASP A 75 -20.18 -6.70 -10.03
C ASP A 75 -19.34 -6.15 -8.86
N TRP A 76 -18.42 -6.97 -8.38
CA TRP A 76 -17.49 -6.61 -7.32
C TRP A 76 -16.20 -6.14 -7.97
N GLU A 77 -15.78 -4.93 -7.65
CA GLU A 77 -14.47 -4.42 -8.02
C GLU A 77 -13.54 -4.53 -6.83
N THR A 78 -12.30 -4.96 -7.08
CA THR A 78 -11.24 -4.84 -6.08
C THR A 78 -11.01 -3.37 -5.80
N TRP A 79 -11.11 -2.99 -4.53
CA TRP A 79 -10.78 -1.66 -4.06
C TRP A 79 -9.32 -1.59 -3.63
N MET A 80 -8.90 -2.55 -2.81
CA MET A 80 -7.50 -2.77 -2.42
C MET A 80 -7.29 -4.24 -2.07
N SER A 81 -6.04 -4.67 -2.01
CA SER A 81 -5.63 -5.98 -1.52
C SER A 81 -4.44 -5.86 -0.55
N LEU A 82 -3.96 -6.99 -0.02
CA LEU A 82 -2.62 -7.08 0.57
C LEU A 82 -1.74 -7.89 -0.37
N SER A 83 -1.64 -7.40 -1.61
CA SER A 83 -0.71 -7.96 -2.60
C SER A 83 0.74 -7.78 -2.17
N PRO A 84 1.67 -8.59 -2.69
CA PRO A 84 3.10 -8.32 -2.55
C PRO A 84 3.46 -6.87 -2.87
N HIS A 85 2.82 -6.31 -3.91
CA HIS A 85 2.97 -4.91 -4.29
C HIS A 85 2.52 -3.94 -3.20
N GLU A 86 1.31 -4.11 -2.66
CA GLU A 86 0.76 -3.23 -1.62
C GLU A 86 1.53 -3.36 -0.30
N ILE A 87 1.91 -4.57 0.10
CA ILE A 87 2.68 -4.82 1.32
C ILE A 87 4.05 -4.12 1.24
N GLU A 88 4.83 -4.37 0.19
CA GLU A 88 6.17 -3.81 0.05
C GLU A 88 6.14 -2.28 -0.13
N SER A 89 5.12 -1.73 -0.80
CA SER A 89 4.99 -0.28 -1.00
C SER A 89 4.58 0.50 0.25
N GLN A 90 4.22 -0.18 1.34
CA GLN A 90 3.79 0.43 2.60
C GLN A 90 4.67 0.03 3.79
N GLU A 91 5.59 -0.90 3.58
CA GLU A 91 6.43 -1.50 4.62
C GLU A 91 7.29 -0.48 5.38
N LEU A 92 7.85 0.52 4.69
CA LEU A 92 8.63 1.58 5.33
C LEU A 92 7.77 2.43 6.27
N GLY A 93 6.52 2.71 5.90
CA GLY A 93 5.57 3.40 6.77
C GLY A 93 5.32 2.66 8.09
N CYS A 94 5.34 1.31 8.06
CA CYS A 94 5.20 0.50 9.27
C CYS A 94 6.48 0.48 10.12
N ARG A 95 7.63 0.31 9.47
CA ARG A 95 8.93 0.11 10.14
C ARG A 95 9.48 1.38 10.81
N TYR A 96 9.29 2.55 10.19
CA TYR A 96 9.86 3.81 10.67
C TYR A 96 8.86 4.70 11.40
N ALA A 97 7.60 4.27 11.54
CA ALA A 97 6.65 4.98 12.39
C ALA A 97 7.16 5.09 13.84
N VAL A 98 6.85 6.22 14.48
CA VAL A 98 7.31 6.54 15.83
C VAL A 98 6.27 7.37 16.58
N GLY A 99 6.33 7.34 17.91
CA GLY A 99 5.59 8.24 18.79
C GLY A 99 4.08 8.11 18.65
N HIS A 100 3.39 9.25 18.55
CA HIS A 100 2.01 9.33 18.13
C HIS A 100 1.96 9.37 16.61
N THR A 101 1.47 8.29 16.03
CA THR A 101 1.35 8.16 14.58
C THR A 101 -0.08 8.43 14.12
N GLY A 102 -0.25 9.42 13.26
CA GLY A 102 -1.51 9.65 12.52
C GLY A 102 -1.54 8.79 11.26
N VAL A 103 -2.64 8.08 11.02
CA VAL A 103 -2.84 7.21 9.85
C VAL A 103 -4.08 7.71 9.09
N MET A 104 -3.88 8.21 7.87
CA MET A 104 -4.95 8.73 7.02
C MET A 104 -5.43 7.64 6.07
N GLY A 105 -6.67 7.19 6.26
CA GLY A 105 -7.23 6.01 5.62
C GLY A 105 -7.09 4.76 6.48
N LEU A 106 -8.17 4.00 6.65
CA LEU A 106 -8.12 2.73 7.39
C LEU A 106 -7.84 1.55 6.46
N GLY A 107 -8.50 1.50 5.30
CA GLY A 107 -8.44 0.35 4.41
C GLY A 107 -8.85 -0.94 5.13
N MET A 108 -7.99 -1.97 5.08
CA MET A 108 -8.16 -3.19 5.88
C MET A 108 -7.55 -3.09 7.30
N GLY A 109 -6.91 -1.97 7.64
CA GLY A 109 -6.27 -1.73 8.93
C GLY A 109 -4.89 -2.36 9.10
N TRP A 110 -4.35 -3.01 8.07
CA TRP A 110 -3.06 -3.70 8.11
C TRP A 110 -1.89 -2.79 8.51
N VAL A 111 -1.81 -1.58 7.94
CA VAL A 111 -0.78 -0.59 8.30
C VAL A 111 -0.94 -0.14 9.74
N ALA A 112 -2.16 0.22 10.17
CA ALA A 112 -2.42 0.65 11.55
C ALA A 112 -2.01 -0.41 12.58
N VAL A 113 -2.27 -1.69 12.28
CA VAL A 113 -1.85 -2.83 13.11
C VAL A 113 -0.33 -2.96 13.17
N ASN A 114 0.35 -2.91 12.03
CA ASN A 114 1.80 -3.06 11.99
C ASN A 114 2.54 -1.86 12.60
N ILE A 115 2.00 -0.65 12.45
CA ILE A 115 2.48 0.55 13.16
C ILE A 115 2.29 0.38 14.68
N ALA A 116 1.14 -0.13 15.14
CA ALA A 116 0.92 -0.36 16.57
C ALA A 116 1.87 -1.42 17.16
N LEU A 117 2.27 -2.42 16.37
CA LEU A 117 3.26 -3.43 16.75
C LEU A 117 4.69 -2.85 16.88
N ASN A 118 4.97 -1.70 16.25
CA ASN A 118 6.26 -1.05 16.39
C ASN A 118 6.46 -0.55 17.84
N SER A 119 7.56 -0.98 18.46
CA SER A 119 7.89 -0.61 19.84
C SER A 119 8.18 0.89 20.02
N ALA A 120 8.58 1.59 18.95
CA ALA A 120 8.80 3.03 18.96
C ALA A 120 7.49 3.84 18.93
N VAL A 121 6.35 3.20 18.67
CA VAL A 121 5.03 3.81 18.61
C VAL A 121 4.27 3.56 19.91
N HIS A 122 3.74 4.63 20.50
CA HIS A 122 2.91 4.55 21.71
C HIS A 122 1.41 4.79 21.46
N LYS A 123 1.03 5.33 20.29
CA LYS A 123 -0.35 5.67 19.95
C LYS A 123 -0.52 5.73 18.43
N VAL A 124 -1.63 5.19 17.94
CA VAL A 124 -2.02 5.24 16.53
C VAL A 124 -3.41 5.87 16.44
N THR A 125 -3.53 7.00 15.74
CA THR A 125 -4.83 7.63 15.46
C THR A 125 -5.16 7.45 13.99
N VAL A 126 -6.14 6.60 13.68
CA VAL A 126 -6.59 6.31 12.32
C VAL A 126 -7.78 7.21 11.97
N ILE A 127 -7.71 7.87 10.81
CA ILE A 127 -8.78 8.71 10.29
C ILE A 127 -9.43 8.02 9.10
N GLU A 128 -10.70 7.66 9.22
CA GLU A 128 -11.48 7.01 8.16
C GLU A 128 -12.84 7.68 8.02
N ARG A 129 -13.27 7.93 6.78
CA ARG A 129 -14.51 8.65 6.50
C ARG A 129 -15.70 7.71 6.39
N ASP A 130 -15.51 6.52 5.81
CA ASP A 130 -16.58 5.58 5.52
C ASP A 130 -16.92 4.73 6.77
N PRO A 131 -18.10 4.93 7.39
CA PRO A 131 -18.50 4.13 8.55
C PRO A 131 -18.61 2.63 8.23
N GLU A 132 -18.96 2.25 6.99
CA GLU A 132 -19.08 0.84 6.62
C GLU A 132 -17.71 0.15 6.60
N VAL A 133 -16.62 0.87 6.28
CA VAL A 133 -15.24 0.37 6.36
C VAL A 133 -14.81 0.19 7.82
N ILE A 134 -15.15 1.14 8.69
CA ILE A 134 -14.87 1.05 10.14
C ILE A 134 -15.60 -0.16 10.75
N ASP A 135 -16.89 -0.33 10.43
CA ASP A 135 -17.69 -1.46 10.91
C ASP A 135 -17.16 -2.80 10.38
N LEU A 136 -16.74 -2.83 9.10
CA LEU A 136 -16.13 -4.02 8.50
C LEU A 136 -14.82 -4.39 9.20
N PHE A 137 -13.95 -3.42 9.48
CA PHE A 137 -12.71 -3.65 10.23
C PHE A 137 -13.01 -4.27 11.61
N GLY A 138 -14.01 -3.75 12.34
CA GLY A 138 -14.43 -4.30 13.62
C GLY A 138 -14.91 -5.77 13.56
N GLN A 139 -15.45 -6.21 12.42
CA GLN A 139 -15.88 -7.61 12.21
C GLN A 139 -14.80 -8.51 11.59
N SER A 140 -13.76 -7.90 11.03
CA SER A 140 -12.73 -8.58 10.25
C SER A 140 -11.79 -9.45 11.09
N ARG A 141 -11.80 -9.30 12.42
CA ARG A 141 -10.86 -9.97 13.35
C ARG A 141 -9.39 -9.59 13.12
N ALA A 142 -9.11 -8.46 12.48
CA ALA A 142 -7.75 -8.00 12.23
C ALA A 142 -6.89 -7.81 13.51
N LEU A 143 -7.55 -7.58 14.64
CA LEU A 143 -6.91 -7.41 15.95
C LEU A 143 -6.87 -8.69 16.79
N ASP A 144 -7.53 -9.77 16.34
CA ASP A 144 -7.58 -11.02 17.10
C ASP A 144 -6.16 -11.60 17.22
N GLY A 145 -5.83 -12.11 18.41
CA GLY A 145 -4.51 -12.66 18.72
C GLY A 145 -3.44 -11.64 19.10
N LEU A 146 -3.69 -10.33 18.91
CA LEU A 146 -2.78 -9.30 19.37
C LEU A 146 -2.87 -9.09 20.89
N PRO A 147 -1.75 -8.77 21.57
CA PRO A 147 -1.79 -8.35 22.97
C PRO A 147 -2.67 -7.11 23.17
N ALA A 148 -3.36 -7.03 24.31
CA ALA A 148 -4.29 -5.93 24.60
C ALA A 148 -3.59 -4.57 24.61
N GLU A 149 -2.32 -4.51 25.03
CA GLU A 149 -1.52 -3.29 24.98
C GLU A 149 -1.22 -2.82 23.56
N ILE A 150 -1.12 -3.73 22.59
CA ILE A 150 -0.91 -3.38 21.17
C ILE A 150 -2.21 -2.91 20.55
N ALA A 151 -3.29 -3.70 20.72
CA ALA A 151 -4.61 -3.33 20.22
C ALA A 151 -5.09 -1.99 20.81
N GLY A 152 -4.78 -1.73 22.09
CA GLY A 152 -5.12 -0.50 22.80
C GLY A 152 -4.41 0.76 22.30
N LYS A 153 -3.35 0.65 21.49
CA LYS A 153 -2.71 1.82 20.85
C LYS A 153 -3.57 2.41 19.74
N ILE A 154 -4.46 1.62 19.12
CA ILE A 154 -5.19 2.00 17.92
C ILE A 154 -6.51 2.68 18.29
N ARG A 155 -6.66 3.94 17.88
CA ARG A 155 -7.89 4.71 17.98
C ARG A 155 -8.36 5.10 16.59
N ILE A 156 -9.58 4.70 16.24
CA ILE A 156 -10.21 5.07 14.97
C ILE A 156 -11.14 6.26 15.20
N ILE A 157 -11.01 7.29 14.38
CA ILE A 157 -11.87 8.48 14.37
C ILE A 157 -12.57 8.56 13.02
N ARG A 158 -13.89 8.64 13.05
CA ARG A 158 -14.69 8.87 11.84
C ARG A 158 -14.62 10.33 11.43
N ALA A 159 -13.76 10.65 10.46
CA ALA A 159 -13.58 12.01 9.96
C ALA A 159 -12.99 12.00 8.53
N ASP A 160 -12.97 13.17 7.89
CA ASP A 160 -12.25 13.35 6.62
C ASP A 160 -10.77 13.64 6.90
N ALA A 161 -9.87 12.87 6.29
CA ALA A 161 -8.42 13.02 6.44
C ALA A 161 -7.92 14.42 6.02
N LEU A 162 -8.58 15.06 5.04
CA LEU A 162 -8.18 16.39 4.53
C LEU A 162 -8.64 17.54 5.45
N GLU A 163 -9.48 17.25 6.44
CA GLU A 163 -10.05 18.21 7.38
C GLU A 163 -9.60 17.98 8.82
N TRP A 164 -9.16 16.77 9.16
CA TRP A 164 -8.77 16.41 10.52
C TRP A 164 -7.59 17.24 11.03
N GLN A 165 -7.70 17.70 12.27
CA GLN A 165 -6.65 18.37 13.04
C GLN A 165 -6.49 17.62 14.36
N PRO A 166 -5.26 17.27 14.75
CA PRO A 166 -5.02 16.58 16.00
C PRO A 166 -5.10 17.55 17.19
N ASP A 167 -5.57 17.04 18.34
CA ASP A 167 -5.54 17.75 19.62
C ASP A 167 -4.19 17.63 20.35
N GLU A 168 -3.30 16.78 19.83
CA GLU A 168 -1.99 16.44 20.40
C GLU A 168 -0.93 16.44 19.28
N THR A 169 0.34 16.63 19.63
CA THR A 169 1.43 16.51 18.64
C THR A 169 1.41 15.14 17.97
N VAL A 170 1.65 15.10 16.66
CA VAL A 170 1.80 13.89 15.86
C VAL A 170 3.25 13.83 15.41
N ASP A 171 3.97 12.79 15.80
CA ASP A 171 5.39 12.63 15.45
C ASP A 171 5.56 12.07 14.03
N PHE A 172 4.64 11.20 13.62
CA PHE A 172 4.67 10.54 12.31
C PHE A 172 3.30 10.57 11.63
N LEU A 173 3.25 10.96 10.36
CA LEU A 173 2.05 10.92 9.54
C LEU A 173 2.20 9.88 8.44
N TYR A 174 1.34 8.87 8.45
CA TYR A 174 1.14 7.95 7.34
C TYR A 174 -0.13 8.34 6.55
N ALA A 175 -0.07 8.33 5.22
CA ALA A 175 -1.25 8.59 4.39
C ALA A 175 -1.45 7.61 3.22
N ASP A 176 -2.65 7.03 3.15
CA ASP A 176 -3.15 6.21 2.05
C ASP A 176 -4.68 6.35 1.93
N ILE A 177 -5.12 7.34 1.15
CA ILE A 177 -6.55 7.64 0.92
C ILE A 177 -6.95 7.54 -0.56
N TRP A 178 -6.03 7.08 -1.41
CA TRP A 178 -6.18 7.10 -2.86
C TRP A 178 -6.51 5.71 -3.39
N ARG A 179 -7.09 5.66 -4.60
CA ARG A 179 -7.34 4.39 -5.28
C ARG A 179 -6.09 3.90 -6.01
N CYS A 180 -5.24 4.82 -6.45
CA CYS A 180 -4.03 4.53 -7.22
C CYS A 180 -2.78 5.23 -6.64
N LEU A 181 -1.61 4.59 -6.78
CA LEU A 181 -0.31 5.06 -6.29
C LEU A 181 0.15 6.45 -6.76
N GLU A 182 -0.34 6.94 -7.91
CA GLU A 182 0.09 8.22 -8.51
C GLU A 182 -1.11 9.00 -9.04
N GLU A 183 -2.07 9.28 -8.16
CA GLU A 183 -3.14 10.22 -8.50
C GLU A 183 -2.59 11.66 -8.58
N PRO A 184 -3.03 12.49 -9.55
CA PRO A 184 -2.54 13.85 -9.71
C PRO A 184 -2.64 14.72 -8.45
N GLN A 185 -3.62 14.45 -7.59
CA GLN A 185 -3.93 15.19 -6.38
C GLN A 185 -3.15 14.70 -5.15
N THR A 186 -2.40 13.60 -5.24
CA THR A 186 -1.73 12.96 -4.08
C THR A 186 -0.88 13.94 -3.30
N LEU A 187 0.02 14.68 -3.97
CA LEU A 187 0.94 15.57 -3.27
C LEU A 187 0.23 16.77 -2.63
N ASP A 188 -0.81 17.31 -3.26
CA ASP A 188 -1.59 18.42 -2.71
C ASP A 188 -2.42 17.98 -1.51
N ASN A 189 -2.98 16.76 -1.55
CA ASN A 189 -3.64 16.14 -0.41
C ASN A 189 -2.66 15.95 0.76
N VAL A 190 -1.43 15.46 0.51
CA VAL A 190 -0.40 15.32 1.57
C VAL A 190 -0.03 16.68 2.15
N ARG A 191 0.16 17.72 1.33
CA ARG A 191 0.41 19.08 1.83
C ARG A 191 -0.74 19.59 2.69
N ARG A 192 -1.98 19.31 2.30
CA ARG A 192 -3.17 19.70 3.07
C ARG A 192 -3.20 18.98 4.43
N MET A 193 -2.98 17.67 4.43
CA MET A 193 -2.89 16.88 5.67
C MET A 193 -1.76 17.40 6.56
N GLN A 194 -0.57 17.67 6.00
CA GLN A 194 0.54 18.22 6.78
C GLN A 194 0.27 19.62 7.32
N ALA A 195 -0.43 20.48 6.59
CA ALA A 195 -0.78 21.81 7.08
C ALA A 195 -1.70 21.76 8.33
N ASN A 196 -2.56 20.74 8.40
CA ASN A 196 -3.45 20.50 9.53
C ASN A 196 -2.73 19.79 10.68
N VAL A 197 -1.97 18.73 10.37
CA VAL A 197 -1.39 17.80 11.36
C VAL A 197 -0.05 18.29 11.90
N ARG A 198 0.77 18.90 11.04
CA ARG A 198 2.12 19.39 11.33
C ARG A 198 3.03 18.30 11.93
N ALA A 199 3.03 17.13 11.31
CA ALA A 199 3.87 16.02 11.77
C ALA A 199 5.37 16.28 11.52
N ASP A 200 6.22 15.69 12.36
CA ASP A 200 7.68 15.81 12.21
C ASP A 200 8.20 15.00 11.02
N VAL A 201 7.57 13.86 10.72
CA VAL A 201 7.91 12.99 9.58
C VAL A 201 6.64 12.52 8.87
N ILE A 202 6.70 12.42 7.54
CA ILE A 202 5.60 11.97 6.69
C ILE A 202 6.03 10.79 5.84
N TYR A 203 5.17 9.77 5.72
CA TYR A 203 5.24 8.77 4.67
C TYR A 203 3.87 8.63 4.01
N PHE A 204 3.82 8.45 2.70
CA PHE A 204 2.55 8.25 2.00
C PHE A 204 2.69 7.19 0.92
N TRP A 205 1.58 6.52 0.61
CA TRP A 205 1.57 5.46 -0.40
C TRP A 205 1.90 6.05 -1.79
N GLY A 206 2.97 5.53 -2.41
CA GLY A 206 3.49 6.04 -3.68
C GLY A 206 4.55 7.14 -3.56
N GLN A 207 5.09 7.37 -2.36
CA GLN A 207 6.16 8.34 -2.13
C GLN A 207 7.36 8.14 -3.06
N GLU A 208 7.86 6.91 -3.22
CA GLU A 208 9.04 6.62 -4.04
C GLU A 208 8.81 7.02 -5.51
N LEU A 209 7.63 6.72 -6.04
CA LEU A 209 7.25 7.04 -7.41
C LEU A 209 7.16 8.55 -7.61
N THR A 210 6.56 9.26 -6.65
CA THR A 210 6.47 10.73 -6.65
C THR A 210 7.87 11.36 -6.63
N ILE A 211 8.73 10.90 -5.73
CA ILE A 211 10.13 11.34 -5.62
C ILE A 211 10.85 11.11 -6.95
N HIS A 212 10.76 9.90 -7.51
CA HIS A 212 11.45 9.59 -8.76
C HIS A 212 10.96 10.49 -9.90
N THR A 213 9.65 10.60 -10.09
CA THR A 213 9.05 11.38 -11.18
C THR A 213 9.45 12.86 -11.13
N LEU A 214 9.60 13.42 -9.93
CA LEU A 214 10.02 14.81 -9.77
C LEU A 214 11.54 14.98 -9.88
N ALA A 215 12.32 14.07 -9.29
CA ALA A 215 13.79 14.10 -9.36
C ALA A 215 14.29 13.93 -10.81
N ALA A 216 13.67 13.05 -11.59
CA ALA A 216 14.04 12.80 -12.99
C ALA A 216 13.76 13.98 -13.93
N LYS A 217 12.97 14.99 -13.52
CA LYS A 217 12.77 16.22 -14.28
C LYS A 217 13.92 17.21 -14.14
N LYS A 218 14.86 16.99 -13.21
CA LYS A 218 16.02 17.86 -13.01
C LYS A 218 17.12 17.53 -14.04
N PRO A 219 17.69 18.54 -14.74
CA PRO A 219 18.63 18.34 -15.84
C PRO A 219 19.99 17.74 -15.45
N GLU A 220 20.30 17.59 -14.16
CA GLU A 220 21.60 17.14 -13.63
C GLU A 220 21.65 15.64 -13.25
N THR A 221 20.80 14.79 -13.84
CA THR A 221 20.68 13.36 -13.44
C THR A 221 21.30 12.42 -14.48
N CYS A 222 22.61 12.12 -14.41
CA CYS A 222 23.24 11.14 -15.31
C CYS A 222 24.19 10.11 -14.65
N ALA A 223 24.52 10.21 -13.35
CA ALA A 223 25.30 9.22 -12.62
C ALA A 223 24.68 8.78 -11.27
N GLU A 224 25.06 7.62 -10.74
CA GLU A 224 24.50 7.04 -9.50
C GLU A 224 24.73 7.92 -8.25
N ARG A 225 25.91 8.53 -8.12
CA ARG A 225 26.19 9.54 -7.06
C ARG A 225 25.36 10.82 -7.25
N GLU A 226 24.97 11.12 -8.48
CA GLU A 226 24.08 12.25 -8.79
C GLU A 226 22.62 11.89 -8.46
N TRP A 227 22.22 10.61 -8.58
CA TRP A 227 20.86 10.17 -8.27
C TRP A 227 20.50 10.34 -6.79
N ALA A 228 21.35 9.87 -5.88
CA ALA A 228 21.11 10.02 -4.45
C ALA A 228 21.03 11.50 -4.03
N ALA A 229 21.86 12.35 -4.64
CA ALA A 229 21.80 13.80 -4.44
C ALA A 229 20.53 14.41 -5.03
N ALA A 230 20.10 13.96 -6.21
CA ALA A 230 18.88 14.43 -6.88
C ALA A 230 17.62 14.06 -6.08
N VAL A 231 17.55 12.86 -5.51
CA VAL A 231 16.46 12.44 -4.61
C VAL A 231 16.38 13.38 -3.40
N ARG A 232 17.52 13.59 -2.71
CA ARG A 232 17.56 14.47 -1.52
C ARG A 232 17.19 15.91 -1.85
N SER A 233 17.76 16.49 -2.91
CA SER A 233 17.42 17.85 -3.38
C SER A 233 15.98 17.93 -3.88
N CYS A 234 15.43 16.88 -4.50
CA CYS A 234 14.02 16.86 -4.89
C CYS A 234 13.11 16.96 -3.66
N VAL A 235 13.38 16.16 -2.62
CA VAL A 235 12.59 16.22 -1.38
C VAL A 235 12.72 17.58 -0.70
N ALA A 236 13.95 18.08 -0.54
CA ALA A 236 14.22 19.36 0.13
C ALA A 236 13.66 20.57 -0.63
N ASP A 237 13.92 20.67 -1.93
CA ASP A 237 13.71 21.92 -2.69
C ASP A 237 12.41 21.93 -3.50
N THR A 238 11.91 20.76 -3.90
CA THR A 238 10.75 20.65 -4.82
C THR A 238 9.51 20.16 -4.11
N ILE A 239 9.62 19.08 -3.35
CA ILE A 239 8.49 18.56 -2.58
C ILE A 239 8.26 19.44 -1.33
N ALA A 240 9.35 19.81 -0.65
CA ALA A 240 9.37 20.69 0.52
C ALA A 240 8.43 20.21 1.64
N LEU A 241 8.45 18.90 1.90
CA LEU A 241 7.77 18.24 3.01
C LEU A 241 8.79 17.41 3.80
N PRO A 242 8.58 17.20 5.11
CA PRO A 242 9.46 16.37 5.92
C PRO A 242 9.19 14.87 5.64
N LEU A 243 9.48 14.42 4.42
CA LEU A 243 9.28 13.04 4.03
C LEU A 243 10.29 12.11 4.73
N LEU A 244 9.83 10.91 5.08
CA LEU A 244 10.67 9.83 5.55
C LEU A 244 11.67 9.45 4.45
N LEU A 245 12.96 9.61 4.74
CA LEU A 245 14.08 9.17 3.91
C LEU A 245 14.98 8.27 4.76
N PRO A 246 14.78 6.94 4.74
CA PRO A 246 15.63 6.03 5.52
C PRO A 246 17.10 6.16 5.12
N GLU A 247 17.99 6.13 6.12
CA GLU A 247 19.44 6.27 5.94
C GLU A 247 20.21 4.98 6.22
N ASP A 248 19.54 3.97 6.79
CA ASP A 248 20.11 2.68 7.18
C ASP A 248 20.19 1.67 6.03
N PHE A 249 19.67 2.01 4.85
CA PHE A 249 19.86 1.27 3.60
C PHE A 249 19.87 2.21 2.39
N ASP A 250 20.14 1.67 1.20
CA ASP A 250 20.14 2.45 -0.06
C ASP A 250 18.71 2.77 -0.53
N TYR A 251 18.07 3.73 0.14
CA TYR A 251 16.74 4.21 -0.22
C TYR A 251 16.68 4.80 -1.64
N PRO A 252 17.62 5.67 -2.10
CA PRO A 252 17.62 6.15 -3.48
C PRO A 252 17.72 5.04 -4.52
N GLY A 253 18.54 4.00 -4.28
CA GLY A 253 18.61 2.81 -5.13
C GLY A 253 17.27 2.06 -5.16
N MET A 254 16.61 1.89 -4.01
CA MET A 254 15.26 1.30 -3.95
C MET A 254 14.24 2.11 -4.76
N VAL A 255 14.27 3.44 -4.68
CA VAL A 255 13.40 4.33 -5.48
C VAL A 255 13.60 4.08 -6.99
N ALA A 256 14.85 3.94 -7.45
CA ALA A 256 15.14 3.64 -8.85
C ALA A 256 14.66 2.23 -9.24
N GLU A 257 14.86 1.24 -8.36
CA GLU A 257 14.45 -0.15 -8.57
C GLU A 257 12.93 -0.28 -8.71
N VAL A 258 12.14 0.37 -7.85
CA VAL A 258 10.67 0.40 -7.91
C VAL A 258 10.19 0.87 -9.29
N VAL A 259 10.78 1.95 -9.81
CA VAL A 259 10.40 2.48 -11.13
C VAL A 259 10.83 1.56 -12.25
N ARG A 260 12.03 0.97 -12.18
CA ARG A 260 12.50 -0.02 -13.16
C ARG A 260 11.54 -1.21 -13.23
N ARG A 261 11.20 -1.81 -12.08
CA ARG A 261 10.26 -2.95 -11.97
C ARG A 261 8.88 -2.61 -12.52
N ARG A 262 8.37 -1.43 -12.20
CA ARG A 262 7.07 -0.98 -12.71
C ARG A 262 7.06 -0.84 -14.24
N ARG A 263 8.16 -0.32 -14.83
CA ARG A 263 8.30 -0.23 -16.30
C ARG A 263 8.34 -1.61 -16.94
N GLU A 264 9.08 -2.56 -16.36
CA GLU A 264 9.15 -3.94 -16.84
C GLU A 264 7.79 -4.64 -16.80
N ARG A 265 7.03 -4.48 -15.71
CA ARG A 265 5.68 -5.01 -15.58
C ARG A 265 4.75 -4.45 -16.66
N ASN A 266 4.76 -3.14 -16.85
CA ASN A 266 3.90 -2.49 -17.85
C ASN A 266 4.25 -2.93 -19.28
N ALA A 267 5.54 -3.08 -19.60
CA ALA A 267 5.99 -3.58 -20.89
C ALA A 267 5.60 -5.05 -21.15
N ALA A 268 5.61 -5.89 -20.10
CA ALA A 268 5.15 -7.26 -20.20
C ALA A 268 3.63 -7.36 -20.42
N SER A 269 2.84 -6.50 -19.75
CA SER A 269 1.39 -6.43 -19.95
C SER A 269 1.02 -6.00 -21.37
N THR A 270 1.66 -4.94 -21.90
CA THR A 270 1.39 -4.47 -23.28
C THR A 270 1.80 -5.49 -24.33
N ALA A 271 2.91 -6.22 -24.13
CA ALA A 271 3.31 -7.31 -25.02
C ALA A 271 2.31 -8.47 -25.01
N LYS A 272 1.74 -8.81 -23.84
CA LYS A 272 0.73 -9.85 -23.69
C LYS A 272 -0.58 -9.47 -24.40
N GLU A 273 -1.03 -8.23 -24.25
CA GLU A 273 -2.21 -7.68 -24.94
C GLU A 273 -2.04 -7.73 -26.47
N ALA A 274 -0.90 -7.25 -27.00
CA ALA A 274 -0.61 -7.29 -28.43
C ALA A 274 -0.54 -8.74 -28.99
N SER A 275 -0.01 -9.69 -28.21
CA SER A 275 0.03 -11.10 -28.62
C SER A 275 -1.36 -11.76 -28.64
N ALA A 276 -2.24 -11.40 -27.70
CA ALA A 276 -3.61 -11.90 -27.63
C ALA A 276 -4.47 -11.38 -28.80
N GLU A 277 -4.27 -10.11 -29.20
CA GLU A 277 -4.93 -9.53 -30.38
C GLU A 277 -4.48 -10.19 -31.70
N SER A 278 -3.17 -10.51 -31.83
CA SER A 278 -2.64 -11.19 -33.02
C SER A 278 -3.16 -12.64 -33.19
N ASN A 279 -3.42 -13.34 -32.08
CA ASN A 279 -3.97 -14.69 -32.10
C ASN A 279 -5.47 -14.74 -32.40
N HIS A 280 -6.22 -13.65 -32.17
CA HIS A 280 -7.63 -13.57 -32.54
C HIS A 280 -7.86 -13.32 -34.03
N ILE A 281 -6.86 -12.86 -34.78
CA ILE A 281 -6.96 -12.59 -36.23
C ILE A 281 -6.69 -13.86 -37.08
N SER A 282 -6.19 -14.94 -36.47
CA SER A 282 -5.76 -16.16 -37.20
C SER A 282 -6.71 -17.37 -37.07
N ALA A 283 -7.94 -17.21 -36.58
CA ALA A 283 -8.93 -18.30 -36.64
C ALA A 283 -9.55 -18.35 -38.06
N PRO A 284 -9.35 -19.43 -38.85
CA PRO A 284 -9.99 -19.54 -40.15
C PRO A 284 -11.50 -19.76 -39.96
N SER A 285 -12.30 -18.93 -40.63
CA SER A 285 -13.75 -19.11 -40.73
C SER A 285 -14.09 -20.47 -41.37
N PRO A 286 -15.15 -21.14 -40.91
CA PRO A 286 -15.57 -22.46 -41.43
C PRO A 286 -15.99 -22.45 -42.89
#